data_AF-J4W4Q4-F1
#
_entry.id   AF-J4W4Q4-F1
#
_cell.length_a   1.000
_cell.length_b   1.000
_cell.length_c   1.000
_cell.angle_alpha   90.00
_cell.angle_beta   90.00
_cell.angle_gamma   90.00
#
_symmetry.space_group_name_H-M   'P 1'
#
loop_
_entity.id
_entity.type
_entity.pdbx_description
1 polymer ?
#
loop_
_entity_poly.entity_id
_entity_poly.type
_entity_poly.pdbx_seq_one_letter_code
_entity_poly.pdbx_strand_id
1 'polypeptide(L)'
;MGRKFPDINFRHPRKLWVYYMLNNNLEQQAQAIYQQMFIDNASSDWTEGTLSDIADITMGQSPSGSSYNEDSNGTIFFQGRAEFGFRFQTVRLYTSEPKRMACANDTLMSVRAPVGDLNVAHTDCCIGRGLAAIHSKNNHQSFVLYTMFSLKKQLDVFNGEGTVFGSINRNSLNEIPLLIPSSEKLDEFEELVAPMDAAIRNNYDEICRLEQLRDSLLPKLMSGELDVSDIDL
;
A
#
# COMPACT_ATOMS: atom_id res chain seq x y z
N MET A 1 -5.42 -15.30 0.49
CA MET A 1 -4.24 -15.65 1.31
C MET A 1 -3.69 -14.36 1.93
N GLY A 2 -3.44 -14.38 3.24
CA GLY A 2 -3.65 -13.22 4.14
C GLY A 2 -2.64 -12.08 4.02
N ARG A 3 -3.16 -10.85 4.06
CA ARG A 3 -2.36 -9.65 4.36
C ARG A 3 -1.73 -9.84 5.75
N LYS A 4 -0.49 -9.39 5.92
CA LYS A 4 0.20 -9.51 7.21
C LYS A 4 -0.46 -8.59 8.25
N PHE A 5 -1.34 -9.15 9.05
CA PHE A 5 -1.64 -8.60 10.37
C PHE A 5 -0.58 -9.12 11.35
N PRO A 6 -0.09 -8.31 12.30
CA PRO A 6 0.78 -8.80 13.35
C PRO A 6 0.05 -9.87 14.19
N ASP A 7 0.80 -10.90 14.58
CA ASP A 7 0.30 -12.09 15.26
C ASP A 7 -0.32 -11.77 16.64
N ILE A 8 -1.40 -12.47 17.00
CA ILE A 8 -2.22 -12.25 18.21
C ILE A 8 -1.51 -12.62 19.52
N ASN A 9 -0.33 -13.24 19.46
CA ASN A 9 0.38 -13.71 20.64
C ASN A 9 0.94 -12.55 21.49
N PHE A 10 0.24 -12.17 22.58
CA PHE A 10 0.67 -11.52 23.85
C PHE A 10 1.80 -10.46 23.87
N ARG A 11 2.35 -10.07 22.72
CA ARG A 11 3.54 -9.24 22.51
C ARG A 11 3.21 -7.88 21.88
N HIS A 12 1.95 -7.65 21.52
CA HIS A 12 1.50 -6.37 21.01
C HIS A 12 0.69 -5.61 22.08
N PRO A 13 1.08 -4.38 22.45
CA PRO A 13 0.30 -3.50 23.29
C PRO A 13 -1.14 -3.39 22.77
N ARG A 14 -2.13 -3.49 23.66
CA ARG A 14 -3.56 -3.40 23.34
C ARG A 14 -3.92 -2.22 22.41
N LYS A 15 -3.21 -1.10 22.57
CA LYS A 15 -3.37 0.11 21.73
C LYS A 15 -2.98 -0.11 20.26
N LEU A 16 -1.88 -0.80 19.96
CA LEU A 16 -1.46 -1.09 18.57
C LEU A 16 -2.51 -1.95 17.86
N TRP A 17 -3.02 -2.97 18.55
CA TRP A 17 -4.06 -3.85 18.01
C TRP A 17 -5.34 -3.09 17.65
N VAL A 18 -5.76 -2.14 18.49
CA VAL A 18 -6.92 -1.27 18.21
C VAL A 18 -6.71 -0.47 16.92
N TYR A 19 -5.52 0.09 16.69
CA TYR A 19 -5.24 0.80 15.43
C TYR A 19 -5.30 -0.10 14.20
N TYR A 20 -4.77 -1.33 14.27
CA TYR A 20 -4.88 -2.27 13.15
C TYR A 20 -6.33 -2.64 12.85
N MET A 21 -7.14 -2.87 13.87
CA MET A 21 -8.56 -3.17 13.71
C MET A 21 -9.35 -1.99 13.15
N LEU A 22 -9.06 -0.77 13.63
CA LEU A 22 -9.68 0.46 13.12
C LEU A 22 -9.33 0.67 11.64
N ASN A 23 -8.05 0.53 11.27
CA ASN A 23 -7.61 0.67 9.90
C ASN A 23 -8.24 -0.36 8.97
N ASN A 24 -8.34 -1.61 9.42
CA ASN A 24 -9.02 -2.68 8.69
C ASN A 24 -10.51 -2.36 8.49
N ASN A 25 -11.17 -1.82 9.50
CA ASN A 25 -12.57 -1.44 9.40
C ASN A 25 -12.79 -0.26 8.43
N LEU A 26 -11.97 0.79 8.52
CA LEU A 26 -12.03 1.94 7.62
C LEU A 26 -11.83 1.54 6.16
N GLU A 27 -10.86 0.67 5.87
CA GLU A 27 -10.65 0.20 4.49
C GLU A 27 -11.84 -0.62 3.97
N GLN A 28 -12.45 -1.46 4.81
CA GLN A 28 -13.65 -2.22 4.45
C GLN A 28 -14.84 -1.32 4.15
N GLN A 29 -15.03 -0.24 4.91
CA GLN A 29 -16.07 0.75 4.63
C GLN A 29 -15.84 1.40 3.26
N ALA A 30 -14.62 1.85 2.99
CA ALA A 30 -14.29 2.46 1.70
C ALA A 30 -14.43 1.47 0.52
N GLN A 31 -14.05 0.20 0.69
CA GLN A 31 -14.31 -0.85 -0.31
C GLN A 31 -15.81 -1.08 -0.52
N ALA A 32 -16.63 -1.03 0.53
CA ALA A 32 -18.08 -1.17 0.42
C ALA A 32 -18.71 0.04 -0.30
N ILE A 33 -18.25 1.25 -0.02
CA ILE A 33 -18.66 2.47 -0.73
C ILE A 33 -18.29 2.35 -2.22
N TYR A 34 -17.05 1.93 -2.53
CA TYR A 34 -16.63 1.70 -3.91
C TYR A 34 -17.49 0.65 -4.62
N GLN A 35 -17.73 -0.49 -3.96
CA GLN A 35 -18.59 -1.55 -4.48
C GLN A 35 -19.99 -1.03 -4.78
N GLN A 36 -20.60 -0.31 -3.84
CA GLN A 36 -21.94 0.25 -4.01
C GLN A 36 -21.96 1.27 -5.16
N MET A 37 -21.02 2.21 -5.20
CA MET A 37 -21.01 3.30 -6.17
C MET A 37 -20.69 2.82 -7.58
N PHE A 38 -19.68 1.95 -7.74
CA PHE A 38 -19.07 1.67 -9.04
C PHE A 38 -19.30 0.26 -9.59
N ILE A 39 -19.76 -0.69 -8.76
CA ILE A 39 -20.01 -2.06 -9.19
C ILE A 39 -21.51 -2.35 -9.16
N ASP A 40 -22.17 -2.11 -8.03
CA ASP A 40 -23.59 -2.44 -7.85
C ASP A 40 -24.51 -1.43 -8.56
N ASN A 41 -24.12 -0.15 -8.59
CA ASN A 41 -24.85 0.93 -9.28
C ASN A 41 -24.11 1.43 -10.52
N ALA A 42 -23.39 0.54 -11.22
CA ALA A 42 -22.73 0.88 -12.47
C ALA A 42 -23.75 1.40 -13.50
N SER A 43 -23.48 2.56 -14.08
CA SER A 43 -24.35 3.17 -15.09
C SER A 43 -23.96 2.70 -16.50
N SER A 44 -24.96 2.50 -17.37
CA SER A 44 -24.75 2.25 -18.80
C SER A 44 -24.16 3.44 -19.54
N ASP A 45 -24.25 4.64 -18.96
CA ASP A 45 -23.75 5.88 -19.57
C ASP A 45 -22.26 6.12 -19.29
N TRP A 46 -21.62 5.24 -18.51
CA TRP A 46 -20.18 5.32 -18.26
C TRP A 46 -19.37 4.89 -19.47
N THR A 47 -18.21 5.52 -19.63
CA THR A 47 -17.37 5.31 -20.80
C THR A 47 -16.55 4.03 -20.63
N GLU A 48 -16.59 3.13 -21.62
CA GLU A 48 -15.64 2.02 -21.67
C GLU A 48 -14.23 2.56 -21.91
N GLY A 49 -13.27 2.10 -21.10
CA GLY A 49 -11.88 2.47 -21.22
C GLY A 49 -10.99 1.45 -20.54
N THR A 50 -9.80 1.89 -20.17
CA THR A 50 -8.75 1.05 -19.60
C THR A 50 -8.12 1.70 -18.36
N LEU A 51 -7.33 0.92 -17.61
CA LEU A 51 -6.56 1.46 -16.48
C LEU A 51 -5.65 2.61 -16.91
N SER A 52 -5.11 2.57 -18.13
CA SER A 52 -4.25 3.63 -18.65
C SER A 52 -4.97 4.95 -18.90
N ASP A 53 -6.30 4.96 -18.98
CA ASP A 53 -7.08 6.19 -19.16
C ASP A 53 -7.21 6.98 -17.85
N ILE A 54 -7.18 6.29 -16.69
CA ILE A 54 -7.32 6.92 -15.37
C ILE A 54 -5.99 7.07 -14.62
N ALA A 55 -4.95 6.31 -14.99
CA ALA A 55 -3.70 6.26 -14.25
C ALA A 55 -2.44 6.16 -15.14
N ASP A 56 -1.35 6.75 -14.66
CA ASP A 56 0.00 6.56 -15.18
C ASP A 56 0.72 5.42 -14.45
N ILE A 57 1.33 4.51 -15.20
CA ILE A 57 1.96 3.29 -14.66
C ILE A 57 3.48 3.35 -14.78
N THR A 58 4.15 3.45 -13.63
CA THR A 58 5.60 3.39 -13.52
C THR A 58 6.06 1.99 -13.12
N MET A 59 6.59 1.23 -14.08
CA MET A 59 7.24 -0.06 -13.80
C MET A 59 8.58 0.16 -13.09
N GLY A 60 8.78 -0.52 -11.97
CA GLY A 60 9.98 -0.37 -11.16
C GLY A 60 11.24 -0.95 -11.82
N GLN A 61 12.39 -0.43 -11.38
CA GLN A 61 13.70 -0.84 -11.86
C GLN A 61 14.70 -0.81 -10.71
N SER A 62 15.24 -1.97 -10.36
CA SER A 62 16.21 -2.07 -9.28
C SER A 62 17.51 -1.32 -9.63
N PRO A 63 18.00 -0.48 -8.71
CA PRO A 63 19.35 0.09 -8.76
C PRO A 63 20.45 -0.96 -8.75
N SER A 64 21.72 -0.51 -8.76
CA SER A 64 22.84 -1.42 -8.53
C SER A 64 22.77 -1.97 -7.10
N GLY A 65 23.03 -3.27 -6.91
CA GLY A 65 23.07 -3.85 -5.56
C GLY A 65 24.11 -3.19 -4.64
N SER A 66 25.17 -2.63 -5.22
CA SER A 66 26.20 -1.87 -4.50
C SER A 66 25.73 -0.53 -3.94
N SER A 67 24.58 -0.01 -4.40
CA SER A 67 24.00 1.26 -3.93
C SER A 67 23.07 1.08 -2.73
N TYR A 68 22.72 -0.16 -2.38
CA TYR A 68 21.80 -0.46 -1.29
C TYR A 68 22.46 -0.28 0.07
N ASN A 69 21.69 0.21 1.04
CA ASN A 69 22.15 0.35 2.42
C ASN A 69 20.97 0.31 3.41
N GLU A 70 21.26 0.05 4.68
CA GLU A 70 20.31 0.14 5.80
C GLU A 70 20.57 1.38 6.69
N ASP A 71 21.61 2.17 6.35
CA ASP A 71 22.07 3.33 7.10
C ASP A 71 21.28 4.62 6.80
N SER A 72 20.11 4.50 6.16
CA SER A 72 19.27 5.63 5.75
C SER A 72 19.93 6.62 4.79
N ASN A 73 20.92 6.16 4.00
CA ASN A 73 21.60 6.99 3.01
C ASN A 73 20.86 6.97 1.66
N GLY A 74 20.40 8.13 1.23
CA GLY A 74 19.72 8.33 -0.04
C GLY A 74 18.20 8.13 0.06
N THR A 75 17.62 7.48 -0.95
CA THR A 75 16.16 7.34 -1.09
C THR A 75 15.68 6.00 -0.56
N ILE A 76 14.54 5.96 0.12
CA ILE A 76 13.88 4.72 0.54
C ILE A 76 13.67 3.81 -0.67
N PHE A 77 14.00 2.52 -0.54
CA PHE A 77 13.93 1.56 -1.63
C PHE A 77 13.10 0.33 -1.27
N PHE A 78 12.07 0.08 -2.08
CA PHE A 78 11.26 -1.14 -2.00
C PHE A 78 11.53 -2.03 -3.19
N GLN A 79 12.19 -3.17 -2.96
CA GLN A 79 12.60 -4.07 -4.04
C GLN A 79 11.41 -4.84 -4.65
N GLY A 80 10.44 -5.20 -3.80
CA GLY A 80 9.32 -6.08 -4.09
C GLY A 80 8.28 -6.00 -2.97
N ARG A 81 7.38 -6.98 -2.92
CA ARG A 81 6.28 -7.00 -1.95
C ARG A 81 6.67 -7.42 -0.53
N ALA A 82 7.94 -7.78 -0.28
CA ALA A 82 8.33 -8.39 1.00
C ALA A 82 8.09 -7.42 2.18
N GLU A 83 8.23 -6.14 1.92
CA GLU A 83 8.03 -5.01 2.83
C GLU A 83 6.58 -4.53 2.91
N PHE A 84 5.64 -5.11 2.15
CA PHE A 84 4.24 -4.68 2.19
C PHE A 84 3.60 -5.05 3.54
N GLY A 85 3.13 -4.04 4.26
CA GLY A 85 2.25 -4.17 5.43
C GLY A 85 0.77 -4.20 5.04
N PHE A 86 -0.09 -3.82 5.98
CA PHE A 86 -1.55 -3.75 5.75
C PHE A 86 -1.93 -2.75 4.65
N ARG A 87 -1.44 -1.50 4.78
CA ARG A 87 -1.69 -0.38 3.83
C ARG A 87 -0.42 0.26 3.33
N PHE A 88 0.61 0.35 4.17
CA PHE A 88 1.89 0.99 3.91
C PHE A 88 3.05 0.00 4.09
N GLN A 89 4.22 0.31 3.53
CA GLN A 89 5.40 -0.53 3.56
C GLN A 89 6.26 -0.25 4.80
N THR A 90 6.90 -1.29 5.33
CA THR A 90 7.92 -1.14 6.37
C THR A 90 9.25 -0.77 5.71
N VAL A 91 9.83 0.37 6.09
CA VAL A 91 11.12 0.84 5.55
C VAL A 91 12.25 -0.01 6.12
N ARG A 92 13.08 -0.55 5.22
CA ARG A 92 14.26 -1.37 5.58
C ARG A 92 15.50 -1.02 4.76
N LEU A 93 15.33 -0.71 3.48
CA LEU A 93 16.41 -0.46 2.55
C LEU A 93 16.34 0.96 1.98
N TYR A 94 17.50 1.48 1.68
CA TYR A 94 17.72 2.74 0.99
C TYR A 94 18.66 2.51 -0.20
N THR A 95 18.65 3.44 -1.15
CA THR A 95 19.56 3.46 -2.29
C THR A 95 20.14 4.86 -2.50
N SER A 96 21.45 4.95 -2.75
CA SER A 96 22.10 6.19 -3.17
C SER A 96 21.91 6.50 -4.65
N GLU A 97 21.44 5.54 -5.46
CA GLU A 97 21.28 5.66 -6.91
C GLU A 97 19.85 5.30 -7.36
N PRO A 98 18.82 6.09 -7.00
CA PRO A 98 17.44 5.79 -7.38
C PRO A 98 17.28 5.80 -8.92
N LYS A 99 16.49 4.86 -9.44
CA LYS A 99 16.23 4.72 -10.89
C LYS A 99 14.79 5.00 -11.30
N ARG A 100 13.84 4.47 -10.53
CA ARG A 100 12.40 4.63 -10.77
C ARG A 100 11.74 4.97 -9.45
N MET A 101 10.94 6.03 -9.48
CA MET A 101 10.31 6.61 -8.30
C MET A 101 8.81 6.34 -8.34
N ALA A 102 8.24 6.16 -7.15
CA ALA A 102 6.83 6.30 -6.87
C ALA A 102 6.65 7.55 -6.00
N CYS A 103 5.56 8.27 -6.22
CA CYS A 103 5.18 9.43 -5.42
C CYS A 103 4.39 8.98 -4.19
N ALA A 104 4.35 9.81 -3.15
CA ALA A 104 3.46 9.62 -2.03
C ALA A 104 2.00 9.48 -2.51
N ASN A 105 1.27 8.54 -1.91
CA ASN A 105 -0.07 8.06 -2.27
C ASN A 105 -0.17 7.15 -3.50
N ASP A 106 0.90 6.92 -4.26
CA ASP A 106 0.82 5.96 -5.37
C ASP A 106 0.38 4.59 -4.88
N THR A 107 -0.51 3.95 -5.65
CA THR A 107 -0.85 2.55 -5.45
C THR A 107 0.33 1.71 -5.91
N LEU A 108 0.98 1.01 -4.99
CA LEU A 108 2.04 0.07 -5.31
C LEU A 108 1.44 -1.32 -5.51
N MET A 109 1.81 -1.97 -6.61
CA MET A 109 1.38 -3.33 -6.93
C MET A 109 2.57 -4.24 -7.16
N SER A 110 2.51 -5.44 -6.59
CA SER A 110 3.42 -6.54 -6.94
C SER A 110 3.16 -6.99 -8.37
N VAL A 111 4.18 -6.92 -9.23
CA VAL A 111 4.11 -7.36 -10.64
C VAL A 111 4.76 -8.73 -10.86
N ARG A 112 5.22 -9.38 -9.79
CA ARG A 112 5.76 -10.75 -9.77
C ARG A 112 5.03 -11.57 -8.73
N ALA A 113 4.95 -12.87 -8.95
CA ALA A 113 4.22 -13.81 -8.10
C ALA A 113 4.49 -13.61 -6.59
N PRO A 114 3.43 -13.52 -5.76
CA PRO A 114 2.04 -13.30 -6.14
C PRO A 114 1.82 -11.90 -6.74
N VAL A 115 1.31 -11.90 -7.97
CA VAL A 115 0.91 -10.69 -8.70
C VAL A 115 -0.36 -10.13 -8.08
N GLY A 116 -0.47 -8.80 -8.01
CA GLY A 116 -1.69 -8.12 -7.54
C GLY A 116 -1.78 -7.90 -6.03
N ASP A 117 -0.72 -8.19 -5.27
CA ASP A 117 -0.62 -7.67 -3.91
C ASP A 117 -0.44 -6.15 -3.96
N LEU A 118 -1.22 -5.43 -3.15
CA LEU A 118 -1.33 -3.98 -3.16
C LEU A 118 -0.85 -3.38 -1.85
N ASN A 119 -0.35 -2.16 -1.96
CA ASN A 119 0.03 -1.30 -0.86
C ASN A 119 0.00 0.16 -1.36
N VAL A 120 0.25 1.14 -0.50
CA VAL A 120 0.25 2.57 -0.85
C VAL A 120 1.60 3.15 -0.46
N ALA A 121 2.23 3.91 -1.36
CA ALA A 121 3.46 4.62 -1.02
C ALA A 121 3.17 5.69 0.05
N HIS A 122 3.68 5.50 1.27
CA HIS A 122 3.50 6.49 2.33
C HIS A 122 4.20 7.82 1.99
N THR A 123 5.41 7.70 1.46
CA THR A 123 6.29 8.78 1.02
C THR A 123 6.87 8.44 -0.36
N ASP A 124 7.44 9.44 -1.03
CA ASP A 124 8.21 9.24 -2.25
C ASP A 124 9.30 8.19 -2.03
N CYS A 125 9.37 7.20 -2.92
CA CYS A 125 10.27 6.06 -2.76
C CYS A 125 10.74 5.50 -4.11
N CYS A 126 11.92 4.89 -4.09
CA CYS A 126 12.44 4.14 -5.23
C CYS A 126 11.83 2.74 -5.26
N ILE A 127 11.38 2.28 -6.43
CA ILE A 127 10.74 0.98 -6.59
C ILE A 127 11.56 0.03 -7.48
N GLY A 128 11.70 -1.22 -7.02
CA GLY A 128 12.43 -2.28 -7.71
C GLY A 128 11.62 -2.98 -8.79
N ARG A 129 12.27 -3.86 -9.57
CA ARG A 129 11.64 -4.61 -10.68
C ARG A 129 10.46 -5.52 -10.26
N GLY A 130 10.26 -5.74 -8.97
CA GLY A 130 9.14 -6.52 -8.45
C GLY A 130 7.84 -5.71 -8.30
N LEU A 131 7.89 -4.39 -8.46
CA LEU A 131 6.77 -3.48 -8.21
C LEU A 131 6.45 -2.61 -9.42
N ALA A 132 5.20 -2.15 -9.47
CA ALA A 132 4.78 -1.00 -10.24
C ALA A 132 4.11 0.04 -9.32
N ALA A 133 4.25 1.31 -9.65
CA ALA A 133 3.48 2.40 -9.08
C ALA A 133 2.40 2.83 -10.06
N ILE A 134 1.19 3.05 -9.55
CA ILE A 134 0.00 3.42 -10.31
C ILE A 134 -0.50 4.75 -9.74
N HIS A 135 -0.29 5.82 -10.50
CA HIS A 135 -0.59 7.19 -10.12
C HIS A 135 -1.81 7.71 -10.86
N SER A 136 -2.76 8.34 -10.16
CA SER A 136 -3.94 8.94 -10.79
C SER A 136 -3.57 10.10 -11.71
N LYS A 137 -4.18 10.15 -12.91
CA LYS A 137 -3.98 11.26 -13.86
C LYS A 137 -4.74 12.53 -13.48
N ASN A 138 -5.78 12.40 -12.68
CA ASN A 138 -6.73 13.46 -12.36
C ASN A 138 -6.92 13.64 -10.85
N ASN A 139 -5.92 13.26 -10.05
CA ASN A 139 -5.91 13.42 -8.60
C ASN A 139 -7.01 12.63 -7.85
N HIS A 140 -7.59 11.61 -8.47
CA HIS A 140 -8.50 10.64 -7.84
C HIS A 140 -7.75 9.37 -7.43
N GLN A 141 -6.80 9.52 -6.49
CA GLN A 141 -5.91 8.42 -6.11
C GLN A 141 -6.61 7.33 -5.30
N SER A 142 -7.61 7.68 -4.48
CA SER A 142 -8.41 6.68 -3.76
C SER A 142 -9.19 5.84 -4.77
N PHE A 143 -9.83 6.46 -5.76
CA PHE A 143 -10.54 5.74 -6.83
C PHE A 143 -9.64 4.72 -7.53
N VAL A 144 -8.42 5.11 -7.90
CA VAL A 144 -7.43 4.19 -8.50
C VAL A 144 -7.12 3.02 -7.56
N LEU A 145 -6.88 3.28 -6.28
CA LEU A 145 -6.59 2.24 -5.29
C LEU A 145 -7.73 1.24 -5.10
N TYR A 146 -8.97 1.73 -4.96
CA TYR A 146 -10.14 0.87 -4.78
C TYR A 146 -10.54 0.15 -6.07
N THR A 147 -10.28 0.75 -7.23
CA THR A 147 -10.31 0.05 -8.53
C THR A 147 -9.36 -1.14 -8.52
N MET A 148 -8.10 -0.94 -8.14
CA MET A 148 -7.11 -2.03 -8.08
C MET A 148 -7.50 -3.12 -7.07
N PHE A 149 -8.14 -2.79 -5.94
CA PHE A 149 -8.68 -3.80 -5.02
C PHE A 149 -9.76 -4.65 -5.70
N SER A 150 -10.68 -4.02 -6.43
CA SER A 150 -11.76 -4.73 -7.14
C SER A 150 -11.23 -5.65 -8.25
N LEU A 151 -10.13 -5.25 -8.91
CA LEU A 151 -9.45 -6.02 -9.95
C LEU A 151 -8.65 -7.23 -9.43
N LYS A 152 -8.47 -7.39 -8.11
CA LYS A 152 -7.63 -8.46 -7.54
C LYS A 152 -7.98 -9.86 -8.08
N LYS A 153 -9.27 -10.18 -8.21
CA LYS A 153 -9.72 -11.47 -8.78
C LYS A 153 -9.32 -11.65 -10.24
N GLN A 154 -9.32 -10.58 -11.02
CA GLN A 154 -8.87 -10.62 -12.42
C GLN A 154 -7.36 -10.80 -12.50
N LEU A 155 -6.60 -10.20 -11.57
CA LEU A 155 -5.14 -10.35 -11.50
C LEU A 155 -4.69 -11.74 -11.01
N ASP A 156 -5.55 -12.50 -10.33
CA ASP A 156 -5.23 -13.85 -9.86
C ASP A 156 -4.95 -14.84 -11.00
N VAL A 157 -5.40 -14.56 -12.23
CA VAL A 157 -5.08 -15.39 -13.42
C VAL A 157 -3.57 -15.46 -13.68
N PHE A 158 -2.82 -14.42 -13.30
CA PHE A 158 -1.37 -14.39 -13.41
C PHE A 158 -0.66 -15.23 -12.33
N ASN A 159 -1.41 -15.75 -11.36
CA ASN A 159 -0.90 -16.60 -10.28
C ASN A 159 -1.17 -18.11 -10.51
N GLY A 160 -1.80 -18.49 -11.64
CA GLY A 160 -2.15 -19.87 -11.99
C GLY A 160 -0.96 -20.79 -12.30
N GLU A 161 -1.18 -22.11 -12.16
CA GLU A 161 -0.17 -23.18 -12.19
C GLU A 161 0.61 -23.28 -13.51
N GLY A 162 1.84 -22.78 -13.51
CA GLY A 162 2.85 -23.01 -14.53
C GLY A 162 4.23 -22.93 -13.91
N THR A 163 5.20 -23.68 -14.44
CA THR A 163 6.59 -23.75 -13.95
C THR A 163 7.39 -22.45 -14.15
N VAL A 164 6.74 -21.40 -14.65
CA VAL A 164 7.28 -20.05 -14.85
C VAL A 164 6.60 -19.12 -13.85
N PHE A 165 7.39 -18.43 -13.01
CA PHE A 165 6.86 -17.46 -12.05
C PHE A 165 5.94 -16.45 -12.75
N GLY A 166 4.70 -16.38 -12.28
CA GLY A 166 3.70 -15.41 -12.74
C GLY A 166 4.21 -13.97 -12.70
N SER A 167 3.97 -13.22 -13.76
CA SER A 167 4.28 -11.79 -13.82
C SER A 167 3.30 -11.06 -14.73
N ILE A 168 3.14 -9.76 -14.49
CA ILE A 168 2.37 -8.87 -15.35
C ILE A 168 3.28 -7.75 -15.86
N ASN A 169 3.17 -7.43 -17.14
CA ASN A 169 3.96 -6.39 -17.78
C ASN A 169 3.17 -5.07 -17.87
N ARG A 170 3.84 -4.01 -18.33
CA ARG A 170 3.22 -2.67 -18.49
C ARG A 170 1.99 -2.69 -19.40
N ASN A 171 2.07 -3.35 -20.56
CA ASN A 171 1.00 -3.35 -21.55
C ASN A 171 -0.24 -4.04 -20.99
N SER A 172 -0.06 -5.21 -20.38
CA SER A 172 -1.14 -5.95 -19.73
C SER A 172 -1.81 -5.16 -18.61
N LEU A 173 -1.06 -4.33 -17.88
CA LEU A 173 -1.65 -3.42 -16.88
C LEU A 173 -2.43 -2.27 -17.52
N ASN A 174 -1.84 -1.62 -18.54
CA ASN A 174 -2.47 -0.51 -19.24
C ASN A 174 -3.77 -0.91 -19.93
N GLU A 175 -3.86 -2.14 -20.43
CA GLU A 175 -4.99 -2.67 -21.20
C GLU A 175 -6.11 -3.26 -20.33
N ILE A 176 -6.01 -3.22 -19.00
CA ILE A 176 -7.08 -3.74 -18.12
C ILE A 176 -8.36 -2.93 -18.38
N PRO A 177 -9.45 -3.56 -18.82
CA PRO A 177 -10.69 -2.87 -19.18
C PRO A 177 -11.43 -2.38 -17.94
N LEU A 178 -12.01 -1.19 -18.03
CA LEU A 178 -12.76 -0.52 -16.97
C LEU A 178 -13.97 0.22 -17.54
N LEU A 179 -15.00 0.39 -16.71
CA LEU A 179 -16.01 1.43 -16.90
C LEU A 179 -15.55 2.67 -16.15
N ILE A 180 -15.46 3.80 -16.85
CA ILE A 180 -14.97 5.07 -16.31
C ILE A 180 -16.18 5.96 -16.00
N PRO A 181 -16.47 6.23 -14.71
CA PRO A 181 -17.51 7.14 -14.29
C PRO A 181 -17.24 8.58 -14.73
N SER A 182 -18.26 9.45 -14.64
CA SER A 182 -18.06 10.88 -14.85
C SER A 182 -17.17 11.48 -13.75
N SER A 183 -16.51 12.61 -14.05
CA SER A 183 -15.63 13.28 -13.09
C SER A 183 -16.36 13.59 -11.79
N GLU A 184 -17.62 14.04 -11.87
CA GLU A 184 -18.42 14.40 -10.69
C GLU A 184 -18.63 13.21 -9.76
N LYS A 185 -18.75 11.99 -10.31
CA LYS A 185 -18.85 10.76 -9.51
C LYS A 185 -17.54 10.32 -8.91
N LEU A 186 -16.42 10.61 -9.58
CA LEU A 186 -15.10 10.39 -9.01
C LEU A 186 -14.84 11.36 -7.85
N ASP A 187 -15.16 12.65 -8.04
CA ASP A 187 -15.06 13.69 -7.01
C ASP A 187 -15.90 13.34 -5.76
N GLU A 188 -17.16 12.93 -5.95
CA GLU A 188 -18.05 12.49 -4.85
C GLU A 188 -17.43 11.34 -4.05
N PHE A 189 -16.83 10.36 -4.74
CA PHE A 189 -16.19 9.24 -4.07
C PHE A 189 -14.94 9.65 -3.29
N GLU A 190 -14.09 10.49 -3.88
CA GLU A 190 -12.89 10.99 -3.22
C GLU A 190 -13.25 11.78 -1.96
N GLU A 191 -14.25 12.66 -2.01
CA GLU A 191 -14.71 13.42 -0.83
C GLU A 191 -15.20 12.51 0.31
N LEU A 192 -15.90 11.41 -0.03
CA LEU A 192 -16.40 10.45 0.95
C LEU A 192 -15.29 9.59 1.57
N VAL A 193 -14.28 9.21 0.77
CA VAL A 193 -13.26 8.22 1.18
C VAL A 193 -11.97 8.87 1.71
N ALA A 194 -11.62 10.07 1.26
CA ALA A 194 -10.41 10.78 1.69
C ALA A 194 -10.28 10.90 3.23
N PRO A 195 -11.34 11.18 4.02
CA PRO A 195 -11.24 11.19 5.48
C PRO A 195 -10.87 9.82 6.07
N MET A 196 -11.34 8.73 5.47
CA MET A 196 -11.01 7.36 5.89
C MET A 196 -9.54 7.05 5.59
N ASP A 197 -9.07 7.41 4.39
CA ASP A 197 -7.67 7.23 3.99
C ASP A 197 -6.71 8.05 4.84
N ALA A 198 -7.07 9.30 5.14
CA ALA A 198 -6.32 10.15 6.06
C ALA A 198 -6.26 9.55 7.47
N ALA A 199 -7.37 9.00 7.98
CA ALA A 199 -7.39 8.34 9.28
C ALA A 199 -6.51 7.08 9.30
N ILE A 200 -6.53 6.26 8.24
CA ILE A 200 -5.66 5.07 8.11
C ILE A 200 -4.18 5.49 8.13
N ARG A 201 -3.81 6.55 7.41
CA ARG A 201 -2.45 7.12 7.40
C ARG A 201 -2.03 7.62 8.78
N ASN A 202 -2.85 8.44 9.44
CA ASN A 202 -2.54 8.98 10.76
C ASN A 202 -2.37 7.88 11.82
N ASN A 203 -3.22 6.85 11.76
CA ASN A 203 -3.12 5.69 12.66
C ASN A 203 -1.83 4.89 12.39
N TYR A 204 -1.41 4.78 11.12
CA TYR A 204 -0.14 4.15 10.77
C TYR A 204 1.06 4.95 11.33
N ASP A 205 1.04 6.27 11.23
CA ASP A 205 2.10 7.11 11.79
C ASP A 205 2.20 6.94 13.31
N GLU A 206 1.07 6.87 14.02
CA GLU A 206 1.06 6.60 15.46
C GLU A 206 1.52 5.17 15.78
N ILE A 207 1.19 4.16 14.96
CA ILE A 207 1.75 2.81 15.08
C ILE A 207 3.28 2.87 14.99
N CYS A 208 3.83 3.48 13.94
CA CYS A 208 5.28 3.58 13.76
C CYS A 208 5.96 4.30 14.93
N ARG A 209 5.36 5.39 15.42
CA ARG A 209 5.88 6.15 16.58
C ARG A 209 5.89 5.30 17.85
N LEU A 210 4.81 4.56 18.11
CA LEU A 210 4.69 3.70 19.28
C LEU A 210 5.66 2.52 19.23
N GLU A 211 5.89 1.93 18.05
CA GLU A 211 6.87 0.86 17.85
C GLU A 211 8.30 1.37 18.09
N GLN A 212 8.67 2.53 17.54
CA GLN A 212 9.97 3.15 17.78
C GLN A 212 10.19 3.49 19.26
N LEU A 213 9.16 4.02 19.93
CA LEU A 213 9.21 4.32 21.35
C LEU A 213 9.42 3.03 22.17
N ARG A 214 8.65 1.97 21.86
CA ARG A 214 8.83 0.66 22.49
C ARG A 214 10.25 0.15 22.31
N ASP A 215 10.78 0.17 21.09
CA ASP A 215 12.08 -0.41 20.77
C ASP A 215 13.25 0.39 21.35
N SER A 216 13.07 1.70 21.59
CA SER A 216 14.06 2.54 22.28
C SER A 216 14.02 2.44 23.80
N LEU A 217 12.86 2.19 24.40
CA LEU A 217 12.69 2.10 25.85
C LEU A 217 12.93 0.70 26.41
N LEU A 218 12.52 -0.36 25.70
CA LEU A 218 12.65 -1.73 26.17
C LEU A 218 14.09 -2.10 26.56
N PRO A 219 15.14 -1.80 25.76
CA PRO A 219 16.51 -2.12 26.14
C PRO A 219 16.94 -1.43 27.45
N LYS A 220 16.54 -0.17 27.63
CA LYS A 220 16.89 0.64 28.82
C LYS A 220 16.16 0.17 30.08
N LEU A 221 14.91 -0.29 29.95
CA LEU A 221 14.17 -0.92 31.03
C LEU A 221 14.81 -2.26 31.41
N MET A 222 15.19 -3.07 30.41
CA MET A 222 15.81 -4.38 30.62
C MET A 222 17.23 -4.28 31.19
N SER A 223 17.98 -3.22 30.87
CA SER A 223 19.31 -2.96 31.46
C SER A 223 19.26 -2.33 32.85
N GLY A 224 18.08 -1.88 33.31
CA GLY A 224 17.92 -1.14 34.57
C GLY A 224 18.40 0.31 34.50
N GLU A 225 18.74 0.82 33.30
CA GLU A 225 19.03 2.25 33.09
C GLU A 225 17.80 3.13 33.34
N LEU A 226 16.60 2.58 33.10
CA LEU A 226 15.33 3.18 33.47
C LEU A 226 14.69 2.34 34.57
N ASP A 227 14.63 2.89 35.78
CA ASP A 227 13.89 2.32 36.90
C ASP A 227 12.43 2.82 36.87
N VAL A 228 11.50 1.87 36.91
CA VAL A 228 10.05 2.12 36.92
C VAL A 228 9.37 1.53 38.16
N SER A 229 10.16 1.11 39.15
CA SER A 229 9.67 0.47 40.38
C SER A 229 8.78 1.39 41.22
N ASP A 230 8.97 2.71 41.11
CA ASP A 230 8.23 3.74 41.85
C ASP A 230 7.02 4.31 41.06
N ILE A 231 6.69 3.74 39.89
CA ILE A 231 5.56 4.19 39.08
C ILE A 231 4.33 3.34 39.42
N ASP A 232 3.29 3.99 39.97
CA ASP A 232 1.96 3.38 40.10
C ASP A 232 1.33 3.21 38.71
N LEU A 233 1.01 1.96 38.34
CA LEU A 233 0.42 1.56 37.06
C LEU A 233 -1.11 1.45 37.11
#